data_AF-A0A2U8VQK9-F1
#
_entry.id   AF-A0A2U8VQK9-F1
#
_cell.length_a   1.000
_cell.length_b   1.000
_cell.length_c   1.000
_cell.angle_alpha   90.00
_cell.angle_beta   90.00
_cell.angle_gamma   90.00
#
_symmetry.space_group_name_H-M   'P 1'
#
loop_
_entity.id
_entity.type
_entity.pdbx_description
1 polymer ?
#
loop_
_entity_poly.entity_id
_entity_poly.type
_entity_poly.pdbx_seq_one_letter_code
_entity_poly.pdbx_strand_id
1 'polypeptide(L)'
;MATSPDAGAFARLDRARFFASIRPLFGTLSLAQVAGIERLLDAFLAYAFLLDRRHLAYILATSFHETGQRMQPVREGFATSTADAIARLDRAFAAGRLKSVKTPYWRAGWFGRGDVQLTHEANYRAMGALIGLDLAGNPDLALDPAISARILIEGVTRGASTRGDFTGRALEDFIAGARCDYEGARRTVNGTDRAADIAGYARRFEAALTAGGMPLTAARLPAALGAPASPAAVAALTAPPTGLAGLVYAVRRNMQKGL
;
A
#
# COMPACT_ATOMS: atom_id res chain seq x y z
N MET A 1 6.03 -7.50 -34.68
CA MET A 1 6.06 -8.66 -33.76
C MET A 1 5.98 -8.11 -32.34
N ALA A 2 4.83 -8.24 -31.68
CA ALA A 2 4.73 -7.85 -30.28
C ALA A 2 5.47 -8.90 -29.46
N THR A 3 6.65 -8.55 -28.94
CA THR A 3 7.39 -9.37 -27.99
C THR A 3 6.47 -9.69 -26.82
N SER A 4 6.30 -10.98 -26.51
CA SER A 4 5.59 -11.44 -25.31
C SER A 4 6.12 -10.66 -24.10
N PRO A 5 5.26 -10.04 -23.28
CA PRO A 5 5.74 -9.22 -22.18
C PRO A 5 6.48 -10.08 -21.15
N ASP A 6 7.79 -9.83 -21.01
CA ASP A 6 8.64 -10.43 -19.99
C ASP A 6 8.25 -9.89 -18.61
N ALA A 7 7.65 -10.73 -17.75
CA ALA A 7 7.34 -10.39 -16.36
C ALA A 7 8.59 -9.97 -15.57
N GLY A 8 9.77 -10.49 -15.95
CA GLY A 8 11.05 -10.05 -15.39
C GLY A 8 11.35 -8.57 -15.66
N ALA A 9 10.81 -7.97 -16.72
CA ALA A 9 10.99 -6.55 -16.99
C ALA A 9 10.31 -5.66 -15.94
N PHE A 10 9.18 -6.11 -15.38
CA PHE A 10 8.50 -5.40 -14.29
C PHE A 10 9.34 -5.44 -13.00
N ALA A 11 10.04 -6.54 -12.75
CA ALA A 11 10.95 -6.71 -11.62
C ALA A 11 12.28 -5.92 -11.78
N ARG A 12 12.70 -5.60 -13.01
CA ARG A 12 13.95 -4.88 -13.33
C ARG A 12 13.85 -3.35 -13.25
N LEU A 13 12.89 -2.80 -12.49
CA LEU A 13 12.75 -1.36 -12.30
C LEU A 13 14.08 -0.72 -11.88
N ASP A 14 14.54 0.29 -12.63
CA ASP A 14 15.65 1.16 -12.21
C ASP A 14 15.16 2.04 -11.04
N ARG A 15 15.40 1.54 -9.82
CA ARG A 15 14.97 2.20 -8.58
C ARG A 15 15.63 3.56 -8.39
N ALA A 16 16.86 3.77 -8.87
CA ALA A 16 17.54 5.06 -8.74
C ALA A 16 16.81 6.13 -9.56
N ARG A 17 16.48 5.83 -10.83
CA ARG A 17 15.70 6.74 -11.69
C ARG A 17 14.28 6.96 -11.16
N PHE A 18 13.63 5.90 -10.70
CA PHE A 18 12.29 5.99 -10.09
C PHE A 18 12.29 6.91 -8.86
N PHE A 19 13.17 6.68 -7.89
CA PHE A 19 13.23 7.48 -6.66
C PHE A 19 13.66 8.93 -6.93
N ALA A 20 14.57 9.16 -7.89
CA ALA A 20 14.91 10.50 -8.33
C ALA A 20 13.70 11.25 -8.89
N SER A 21 12.85 10.56 -9.67
CA SER A 21 11.67 11.16 -10.31
C SER A 21 10.55 11.49 -9.32
N ILE A 22 10.33 10.67 -8.28
CA ILE A 22 9.29 10.96 -7.26
C ILE A 22 9.76 11.90 -6.16
N ARG A 23 11.06 12.19 -6.01
CA ARG A 23 11.58 13.06 -4.94
C ARG A 23 10.82 14.39 -4.81
N PRO A 24 10.42 15.10 -5.89
CA PRO A 24 9.62 16.32 -5.78
C PRO A 24 8.25 16.16 -5.10
N LEU A 25 7.67 14.95 -5.04
CA LEU A 25 6.43 14.69 -4.29
C LEU A 25 6.62 14.79 -2.77
N PHE A 26 7.85 14.53 -2.30
CA PHE A 26 8.17 14.42 -0.87
C PHE A 26 9.13 15.53 -0.39
N GLY A 27 9.76 16.25 -1.32
CA GLY A 27 10.92 17.08 -1.05
C GLY A 27 12.15 16.22 -0.77
N THR A 28 12.31 15.76 0.47
CA THR A 28 13.34 14.79 0.85
C THR A 28 12.68 13.48 1.26
N LEU A 29 13.13 12.37 0.69
CA LEU A 29 12.67 11.03 1.06
C LEU A 29 13.39 10.56 2.32
N SER A 30 12.62 10.18 3.34
CA SER A 30 13.12 9.45 4.51
C SER A 30 13.32 7.97 4.19
N LEU A 31 14.15 7.29 4.98
CA LEU A 31 14.33 5.83 4.85
C LEU A 31 13.02 5.06 5.02
N ALA A 32 12.14 5.52 5.91
CA ALA A 32 10.83 4.90 6.11
C ALA A 32 9.92 5.05 4.89
N GLN A 33 9.94 6.19 4.21
CA GLN A 33 9.19 6.40 2.97
C GLN A 33 9.72 5.51 1.85
N VAL A 34 11.05 5.42 1.70
CA VAL A 34 11.69 4.50 0.75
C VAL A 34 11.23 3.08 1.02
N ALA A 35 11.46 2.55 2.22
CA ALA A 35 11.06 1.18 2.59
C ALA A 35 9.56 0.93 2.37
N GLY A 36 8.72 1.92 2.66
CA GLY A 36 7.28 1.86 2.45
C GLY A 36 6.88 1.72 0.98
N ILE A 37 7.53 2.47 0.10
CA ILE A 37 7.35 2.38 -1.36
C ILE A 37 7.89 1.06 -1.89
N GLU A 38 9.09 0.65 -1.48
CA GLU A 38 9.71 -0.61 -1.90
C GLU A 38 8.82 -1.80 -1.57
N ARG A 39 8.28 -1.84 -0.35
CA ARG A 39 7.30 -2.84 0.08
C ARG A 39 6.07 -2.90 -0.83
N LEU A 40 5.53 -1.76 -1.28
CA LEU A 40 4.37 -1.75 -2.18
C LEU A 40 4.72 -2.24 -3.59
N LEU A 41 5.93 -1.95 -4.08
CA LEU A 41 6.42 -2.51 -5.35
C LEU A 41 6.50 -4.04 -5.27
N ASP A 42 7.10 -4.55 -4.19
CA ASP A 42 7.31 -5.98 -3.99
C ASP A 42 5.97 -6.71 -3.76
N ALA A 43 5.08 -6.13 -2.95
CA ALA A 43 3.74 -6.67 -2.73
C ALA A 43 2.90 -6.69 -4.02
N PHE A 44 3.01 -5.67 -4.87
CA PHE A 44 2.30 -5.64 -6.15
C PHE A 44 2.77 -6.78 -7.06
N LEU A 45 4.08 -7.00 -7.16
CA LEU A 45 4.65 -8.14 -7.88
C LEU A 45 4.17 -9.49 -7.33
N ALA A 46 4.07 -9.62 -6.01
CA ALA A 46 3.63 -10.85 -5.37
C ALA A 46 2.13 -11.13 -5.60
N TYR A 47 1.28 -10.13 -5.39
CA TYR A 47 -0.17 -10.35 -5.21
C TYR A 47 -1.04 -9.88 -6.38
N ALA A 48 -0.61 -8.94 -7.21
CA ALA A 48 -1.47 -8.40 -8.26
C ALA A 48 -1.71 -9.40 -9.39
N PHE A 49 -2.98 -9.70 -9.69
CA PHE A 49 -3.33 -10.63 -10.77
C PHE A 49 -2.85 -10.13 -12.15
N LEU A 50 -2.95 -8.82 -12.39
CA LEU A 50 -2.48 -8.16 -13.60
C LEU A 50 -1.34 -7.19 -13.25
N LEU A 51 -0.18 -7.34 -13.90
CA LEU A 51 0.95 -6.44 -13.73
C LEU A 51 0.83 -5.23 -14.67
N ASP A 52 -0.15 -4.36 -14.40
CA ASP A 52 -0.31 -3.09 -15.09
C ASP A 52 0.37 -1.97 -14.28
N ARG A 53 1.34 -1.28 -14.90
CA ARG A 53 2.09 -0.20 -14.25
C ARG A 53 1.16 0.93 -13.78
N ARG A 54 0.05 1.15 -14.47
CA ARG A 54 -0.92 2.17 -14.09
C ARG A 54 -1.65 1.80 -12.81
N HIS A 55 -1.93 0.52 -12.58
CA HIS A 55 -2.53 0.06 -11.33
C HIS A 55 -1.57 0.30 -10.16
N LEU A 56 -0.30 -0.08 -10.32
CA LEU A 56 0.73 0.19 -9.32
C LEU A 56 0.88 1.69 -9.03
N ALA A 57 0.87 2.54 -10.06
CA ALA A 57 0.91 3.99 -9.88
C ALA A 57 -0.26 4.51 -9.02
N TYR A 58 -1.47 3.97 -9.24
CA TYR A 58 -2.64 4.33 -8.44
C TYR A 58 -2.58 3.80 -7.00
N ILE A 59 -2.05 2.58 -6.80
CA ILE A 59 -1.83 1.99 -5.47
C ILE A 59 -0.85 2.84 -4.65
N LEU A 60 0.27 3.25 -5.26
CA LEU A 60 1.24 4.16 -4.63
C LEU A 60 0.60 5.51 -4.30
N ALA A 61 -0.20 6.07 -5.22
CA ALA A 61 -0.92 7.32 -5.00
C ALA A 61 -1.93 7.23 -3.85
N THR A 62 -2.63 6.10 -3.73
CA THR A 62 -3.60 5.84 -2.66
C THR A 62 -2.87 5.79 -1.32
N SER A 63 -1.82 4.96 -1.18
CA SER A 63 -1.02 4.91 0.05
C SER A 63 -0.43 6.28 0.40
N PHE A 64 0.10 7.03 -0.59
CA PHE A 64 0.61 8.37 -0.38
C PHE A 64 -0.44 9.32 0.21
N HIS A 65 -1.66 9.30 -0.33
CA HIS A 65 -2.74 10.16 0.14
C HIS A 65 -3.21 9.77 1.55
N GLU A 66 -3.57 8.49 1.74
CA GLU A 66 -4.22 7.99 2.95
C GLU A 66 -3.25 7.97 4.15
N THR A 67 -1.95 7.79 3.92
CA THR A 67 -0.94 7.78 4.99
C THR A 67 -0.36 9.17 5.29
N GLY A 68 -0.86 10.21 4.62
CA GLY A 68 -0.30 11.57 4.73
C GLY A 68 1.18 11.60 4.34
N GLN A 69 1.52 11.00 3.20
CA GLN A 69 2.86 10.94 2.60
C GLN A 69 3.89 10.09 3.37
N ARG A 70 3.49 9.38 4.43
CA ARG A 70 4.39 8.53 5.22
C ARG A 70 4.80 7.27 4.47
N MET A 71 3.96 6.79 3.55
CA MET A 71 4.09 5.51 2.85
C MET A 71 4.16 4.31 3.81
N GLN A 72 3.64 4.49 5.02
CA GLN A 72 3.63 3.50 6.09
C GLN A 72 2.19 3.34 6.59
N PRO A 73 1.79 2.12 7.00
CA PRO A 73 0.50 1.89 7.63
C PRO A 73 0.28 2.85 8.81
N VAL A 74 -0.90 3.47 8.89
CA VAL A 74 -1.25 4.37 9.99
C VAL A 74 -2.59 4.01 10.60
N ARG A 75 -2.77 4.40 11.86
CA ARG A 75 -4.09 4.43 12.49
C ARG A 75 -4.84 5.70 12.08
N GLU A 76 -6.16 5.64 12.09
CA GLU A 76 -7.06 6.76 11.83
C GLU A 76 -6.65 8.00 12.64
N GLY A 77 -6.56 9.15 11.96
CA GLY A 77 -6.10 10.40 12.56
C GLY A 77 -4.62 10.42 12.98
N PHE A 78 -3.80 9.51 12.43
CA PHE A 78 -2.37 9.35 12.75
C PHE A 78 -2.10 9.08 14.23
N ALA A 79 -3.03 8.38 14.90
CA ALA A 79 -2.91 8.03 16.30
C ALA A 79 -1.72 7.09 16.57
N THR A 80 -1.08 7.26 17.71
CA THR A 80 0.10 6.45 18.09
C THR A 80 -0.27 5.12 18.74
N SER A 81 -1.51 4.98 19.21
CA SER A 81 -2.04 3.77 19.83
C SER A 81 -3.55 3.63 19.59
N THR A 82 -4.09 2.45 19.90
CA THR A 82 -5.54 2.20 19.88
C THR A 82 -6.31 3.11 20.82
N ALA A 83 -5.80 3.32 22.05
CA ALA A 83 -6.42 4.23 23.00
C ALA A 83 -6.42 5.68 22.50
N ASP A 84 -5.33 6.13 21.86
CA ASP A 84 -5.26 7.47 21.25
C ASP A 84 -6.24 7.62 20.08
N ALA A 85 -6.35 6.60 19.21
CA ALA A 85 -7.30 6.60 18.09
C ALA A 85 -8.75 6.74 18.60
N ILE A 86 -9.13 5.92 19.58
CA ILE A 86 -10.46 5.97 20.21
C ILE A 86 -10.71 7.35 20.83
N ALA A 87 -9.77 7.87 21.62
CA ALA A 87 -9.92 9.16 22.27
C ALA A 87 -10.06 10.32 21.27
N ARG A 88 -9.35 10.29 20.15
CA ARG A 88 -9.48 11.29 19.07
C ARG A 88 -10.84 11.22 18.41
N LEU A 89 -11.31 10.02 18.07
CA LEU A 89 -12.61 9.81 17.41
C LEU A 89 -13.77 10.14 18.33
N ASP A 90 -13.69 9.80 19.62
CA ASP A 90 -14.69 10.20 20.61
C ASP A 90 -14.79 11.73 20.75
N ARG A 91 -13.65 12.44 20.79
CA ARG A 91 -13.65 13.92 20.79
C ARG A 91 -14.26 14.49 19.51
N ALA A 92 -13.95 13.90 18.34
CA ALA A 92 -14.52 14.35 17.06
C ALA A 92 -16.03 14.10 16.98
N PHE A 93 -16.50 12.95 17.48
CA PHE A 93 -17.91 12.59 17.55
C PHE A 93 -18.68 13.52 18.50
N ALA A 94 -18.18 13.73 19.71
CA ALA A 94 -18.78 14.66 20.69
C ALA A 94 -18.83 16.10 20.17
N ALA A 95 -17.85 16.51 19.36
CA ALA A 95 -17.82 17.82 18.70
C ALA A 95 -18.69 17.90 17.42
N GLY A 96 -19.45 16.87 17.07
CA GLY A 96 -20.34 16.86 15.90
C GLY A 96 -19.61 16.86 14.54
N ARG A 97 -18.32 16.48 14.50
CA ARG A 97 -17.51 16.48 13.28
C ARG A 97 -17.70 15.23 12.42
N LEU A 98 -18.24 14.16 13.00
CA LEU A 98 -18.51 12.88 12.32
C LEU A 98 -19.99 12.74 11.94
N LYS A 99 -20.49 13.68 11.12
CA LYS A 99 -21.93 13.84 10.83
C LYS A 99 -22.61 12.62 10.18
N SER A 100 -21.84 11.80 9.44
CA SER A 100 -22.34 10.59 8.78
C SER A 100 -22.34 9.35 9.68
N VAL A 101 -21.69 9.41 10.84
CA VAL A 101 -21.58 8.27 11.75
C VAL A 101 -22.76 8.24 12.71
N LYS A 102 -23.52 7.13 12.69
CA LYS A 102 -24.61 6.88 13.64
C LYS A 102 -24.17 6.02 14.83
N THR A 103 -23.30 5.05 14.57
CA THR A 103 -22.79 4.11 15.58
C THR A 103 -21.26 4.21 15.63
N PRO A 104 -20.65 4.42 16.81
CA PRO A 104 -19.22 4.66 16.95
C PRO A 104 -18.41 3.35 16.80
N TYR A 105 -18.21 2.92 15.55
CA TYR A 105 -17.52 1.67 15.18
C TYR A 105 -16.12 1.54 15.78
N TRP A 106 -15.45 2.65 16.10
CA TRP A 106 -14.08 2.67 16.63
C TRP A 106 -13.97 2.20 18.07
N ARG A 107 -15.02 2.31 18.89
CA ARG A 107 -14.96 1.99 20.32
C ARG A 107 -14.67 0.51 20.58
N ALA A 108 -15.11 -0.34 19.66
CA ALA A 108 -14.81 -1.77 19.66
C ALA A 108 -13.56 -2.12 18.84
N GLY A 109 -12.80 -1.11 18.40
CA GLY A 109 -11.49 -1.27 17.79
C GLY A 109 -11.49 -1.29 16.26
N TRP A 110 -12.60 -1.11 15.56
CA TRP A 110 -12.67 -1.18 14.08
C TRP A 110 -12.52 0.17 13.36
N PHE A 111 -11.65 1.04 13.88
CA PHE A 111 -11.24 2.28 13.21
C PHE A 111 -10.24 2.03 12.07
N GLY A 112 -10.06 3.03 11.22
CA GLY A 112 -9.18 2.98 10.05
C GLY A 112 -7.74 2.54 10.37
N ARG A 113 -7.25 1.52 9.67
CA ARG A 113 -5.84 1.10 9.72
C ARG A 113 -5.26 0.85 8.32
N GLY A 114 -3.95 0.96 8.24
CA GLY A 114 -3.20 0.57 7.06
C GLY A 114 -3.06 1.67 6.01
N ASP A 115 -2.54 1.27 4.85
CA ASP A 115 -2.31 2.12 3.67
C ASP A 115 -3.61 2.62 3.04
N VAL A 116 -4.76 2.04 3.40
CA VAL A 116 -6.07 2.34 2.81
C VAL A 116 -7.15 2.64 3.86
N GLN A 117 -6.78 2.73 5.14
CA GLN A 117 -7.70 3.00 6.24
C GLN A 117 -8.91 2.05 6.29
N LEU A 118 -8.64 0.72 6.26
CA LEU A 118 -9.68 -0.31 6.40
C LEU A 118 -10.48 -0.06 7.69
N THR A 119 -11.80 0.08 7.58
CA THR A 119 -12.68 0.53 8.66
C THR A 119 -13.94 -0.34 8.71
N HIS A 120 -14.56 -0.48 9.88
CA HIS A 120 -15.75 -1.30 10.16
C HIS A 120 -15.50 -2.81 10.23
N GLU A 121 -16.10 -3.45 11.24
CA GLU A 121 -15.97 -4.89 11.51
C GLU A 121 -16.25 -5.76 10.29
N ALA A 122 -17.31 -5.47 9.53
CA ALA A 122 -17.69 -6.24 8.35
C ALA A 122 -16.56 -6.27 7.29
N ASN A 123 -15.86 -5.15 7.10
CA ASN A 123 -14.74 -5.07 6.15
C ASN A 123 -13.52 -5.82 6.68
N TYR A 124 -13.23 -5.72 7.99
CA TYR A 124 -12.18 -6.53 8.62
C TYR A 124 -12.47 -8.03 8.47
N ARG A 125 -13.71 -8.48 8.71
CA ARG A 125 -14.11 -9.88 8.54
C ARG A 125 -13.98 -10.34 7.08
N ALA A 126 -14.54 -9.58 6.14
CA ALA A 126 -14.52 -9.92 4.71
C ALA A 126 -13.09 -9.99 4.16
N MET A 127 -12.28 -8.95 4.40
CA MET A 127 -10.89 -8.90 3.96
C MET A 127 -10.04 -9.97 4.65
N GLY A 128 -10.27 -10.20 5.94
CA GLY A 128 -9.59 -11.25 6.70
C GLY A 128 -9.84 -12.64 6.13
N ALA A 129 -11.09 -12.96 5.80
CA ALA A 129 -11.45 -14.22 5.15
C ALA A 129 -10.76 -14.38 3.78
N LEU A 130 -10.71 -13.32 2.97
CA LEU A 130 -10.04 -13.34 1.66
C LEU A 130 -8.53 -13.60 1.77
N ILE A 131 -7.87 -12.99 2.75
CA ILE A 131 -6.42 -13.10 2.89
C ILE A 131 -5.96 -14.23 3.84
N GLY A 132 -6.90 -14.93 4.47
CA GLY A 132 -6.66 -16.05 5.38
C GLY A 132 -6.18 -15.63 6.77
N LEU A 133 -6.62 -14.48 7.28
CA LEU A 133 -6.23 -13.92 8.57
C LEU A 133 -7.46 -13.48 9.39
N ASP A 134 -7.42 -13.69 10.72
CA ASP A 134 -8.46 -13.15 11.61
C ASP A 134 -8.22 -11.67 11.92
N LEU A 135 -8.50 -10.82 10.92
CA LEU A 135 -8.39 -9.37 11.06
C LEU A 135 -9.47 -8.79 11.98
N ALA A 136 -10.64 -9.42 12.12
CA ALA A 136 -11.71 -8.89 12.95
C ALA A 136 -11.44 -9.11 14.45
N GLY A 137 -10.88 -10.27 14.81
CA GLY A 137 -10.38 -10.54 16.15
C GLY A 137 -9.05 -9.85 16.45
N ASN A 138 -8.21 -9.61 15.44
CA ASN A 138 -6.89 -8.98 15.59
C ASN A 138 -6.69 -7.79 14.62
N PRO A 139 -7.42 -6.67 14.81
CA PRO A 139 -7.44 -5.57 13.82
C PRO A 139 -6.10 -4.87 13.64
N ASP A 140 -5.20 -4.93 14.63
CA ASP A 140 -3.85 -4.36 14.53
C ASP A 140 -2.96 -5.10 13.52
N LEU A 141 -3.34 -6.31 13.07
CA LEU A 141 -2.71 -6.97 11.91
C LEU A 141 -2.76 -6.10 10.64
N ALA A 142 -3.78 -5.25 10.48
CA ALA A 142 -3.86 -4.32 9.35
C ALA A 142 -2.83 -3.17 9.42
N LEU A 143 -2.05 -3.06 10.50
CA LEU A 143 -0.91 -2.14 10.61
C LEU A 143 0.43 -2.81 10.33
N ASP A 144 0.46 -4.15 10.23
CA ASP A 144 1.64 -4.83 9.72
C ASP A 144 1.88 -4.38 8.27
N PRO A 145 3.09 -3.94 7.91
CA PRO A 145 3.36 -3.42 6.57
C PRO A 145 3.04 -4.43 5.45
N ALA A 146 3.40 -5.70 5.60
CA ALA A 146 3.16 -6.69 4.54
C ALA A 146 1.65 -6.96 4.37
N ILE A 147 0.94 -7.12 5.48
CA ILE A 147 -0.51 -7.34 5.48
C ILE A 147 -1.24 -6.12 4.92
N SER A 148 -0.85 -4.90 5.32
CA SER A 148 -1.46 -3.65 4.86
C SER A 148 -1.31 -3.45 3.34
N ALA A 149 -0.12 -3.76 2.78
CA ALA A 149 0.07 -3.73 1.32
C ALA A 149 -0.85 -4.73 0.61
N ARG A 150 -0.94 -5.96 1.13
CA ARG A 150 -1.82 -6.99 0.58
C ARG A 150 -3.28 -6.57 0.63
N ILE A 151 -3.76 -6.01 1.74
CA ILE A 151 -5.12 -5.48 1.89
C ILE A 151 -5.40 -4.42 0.82
N LEU A 152 -4.49 -3.46 0.64
CA LEU A 152 -4.66 -2.40 -0.36
C LEU A 152 -4.75 -3.00 -1.77
N ILE A 153 -3.81 -3.87 -2.16
CA ILE A 153 -3.76 -4.46 -3.51
C ILE A 153 -5.00 -5.31 -3.77
N GLU A 154 -5.37 -6.19 -2.83
CA GLU A 154 -6.56 -7.04 -2.95
C GLU A 154 -7.80 -6.17 -3.11
N GLY A 155 -8.01 -5.19 -2.22
CA GLY A 155 -9.26 -4.46 -2.19
C GLY A 155 -9.51 -3.48 -3.33
N VAL A 156 -8.46 -2.97 -3.99
CA VAL A 156 -8.62 -2.08 -5.15
C VAL A 156 -8.55 -2.79 -6.49
N THR A 157 -8.01 -4.00 -6.58
CA THR A 157 -7.94 -4.78 -7.84
C THR A 157 -9.05 -5.82 -7.86
N ARG A 158 -9.14 -6.63 -8.92
CA ARG A 158 -9.98 -7.83 -8.88
C ARG A 158 -9.41 -8.91 -7.98
N GLY A 159 -8.10 -8.91 -7.73
CA GLY A 159 -7.46 -9.78 -6.74
C GLY A 159 -7.83 -11.27 -6.83
N ALA A 160 -7.79 -11.94 -5.69
CA ALA A 160 -8.25 -13.32 -5.50
C ALA A 160 -9.78 -13.43 -5.52
N SER A 161 -10.50 -12.37 -5.13
CA SER A 161 -11.96 -12.35 -5.09
C SER A 161 -12.63 -12.23 -6.49
N THR A 162 -11.86 -11.87 -7.52
CA THR A 162 -12.27 -11.52 -8.89
C THR A 162 -13.15 -10.25 -9.02
N ARG A 163 -13.26 -9.46 -7.94
CA ARG A 163 -14.07 -8.23 -7.83
C ARG A 163 -13.35 -7.19 -6.98
N GLY A 164 -13.86 -5.95 -6.93
CA GLY A 164 -13.35 -4.97 -5.96
C GLY A 164 -13.95 -5.20 -4.58
N ASP A 165 -13.11 -5.36 -3.56
CA ASP A 165 -13.56 -5.80 -2.22
C ASP A 165 -13.95 -4.66 -1.27
N PHE A 166 -13.56 -3.42 -1.54
CA PHE A 166 -14.00 -2.29 -0.71
C PHE A 166 -15.37 -1.75 -1.13
N THR A 167 -15.62 -1.62 -2.44
CA THR A 167 -16.82 -0.93 -2.96
C THR A 167 -17.57 -1.71 -4.03
N GLY A 168 -17.08 -2.89 -4.42
CA GLY A 168 -17.55 -3.61 -5.61
C GLY A 168 -16.99 -3.07 -6.93
N ARG A 169 -16.09 -2.10 -6.90
CA ARG A 169 -15.38 -1.57 -8.07
C ARG A 169 -13.89 -1.87 -7.98
N ALA A 170 -13.30 -2.30 -9.09
CA ALA A 170 -11.89 -2.63 -9.18
C ALA A 170 -11.15 -1.69 -10.15
N LEU A 171 -9.82 -1.60 -10.07
CA LEU A 171 -9.01 -0.75 -10.95
C LEU A 171 -9.19 -1.12 -12.42
N GLU A 172 -9.40 -2.39 -12.72
CA GLU A 172 -9.71 -2.93 -14.03
C GLU A 172 -10.97 -2.29 -14.66
N ASP A 173 -11.90 -1.81 -13.83
CA ASP A 173 -13.12 -1.14 -14.31
C ASP A 173 -12.84 0.27 -14.87
N PHE A 174 -11.68 0.85 -14.54
CA PHE A 174 -11.29 2.22 -14.91
C PHE A 174 -10.00 2.27 -15.74
N ILE A 175 -9.13 1.28 -15.59
CA ILE A 175 -7.79 1.21 -16.18
C ILE A 175 -7.65 -0.14 -16.87
N ALA A 176 -7.81 -0.15 -18.18
CA ALA A 176 -7.77 -1.35 -19.01
C ALA A 176 -7.51 -0.98 -20.48
N GLY A 177 -6.71 -1.77 -21.19
CA GLY A 177 -6.35 -1.49 -22.58
C GLY A 177 -5.79 -0.07 -22.73
N ALA A 178 -6.32 0.70 -23.68
CA ALA A 178 -5.93 2.11 -23.88
C ALA A 178 -6.52 3.09 -22.84
N ARG A 179 -7.49 2.66 -22.02
CA ARG A 179 -8.17 3.53 -21.04
C ARG A 179 -7.36 3.61 -19.74
N CYS A 180 -7.23 4.83 -19.22
CA CYS A 180 -6.69 5.10 -17.89
C CYS A 180 -7.45 6.24 -17.21
N ASP A 181 -8.50 5.91 -16.46
CA ASP A 181 -9.29 6.89 -15.69
C ASP A 181 -8.89 6.86 -14.21
N TYR A 182 -7.84 7.61 -13.86
CA TYR A 182 -7.37 7.69 -12.47
C TYR A 182 -8.33 8.43 -11.53
N GLU A 183 -9.11 9.38 -12.03
CA GLU A 183 -10.07 10.10 -11.19
C GLU A 183 -11.26 9.19 -10.86
N GLY A 184 -11.77 8.47 -11.86
CA GLY A 184 -12.81 7.48 -11.66
C GLY A 184 -12.39 6.30 -10.79
N ALA A 185 -11.10 5.94 -10.81
CA ALA A 185 -10.53 4.91 -9.95
C ALA A 185 -10.67 5.21 -8.44
N ARG A 186 -10.96 6.46 -8.01
CA ARG A 186 -11.29 6.74 -6.60
C ARG A 186 -12.43 5.89 -6.06
N ARG A 187 -13.33 5.47 -6.95
CA ARG A 187 -14.44 4.58 -6.66
C ARG A 187 -14.05 3.20 -6.16
N THR A 188 -12.80 2.78 -6.29
CA THR A 188 -12.32 1.50 -5.71
C THR A 188 -12.13 1.56 -4.20
N VAL A 189 -11.97 2.75 -3.62
CA VAL A 189 -11.71 2.94 -2.17
C VAL A 189 -12.86 3.70 -1.50
N ASN A 190 -13.32 4.79 -2.12
CA ASN A 190 -14.37 5.66 -1.58
C ASN A 190 -15.24 6.18 -2.74
N GLY A 191 -16.04 7.23 -2.58
CA GLY A 191 -16.73 7.90 -3.68
C GLY A 191 -15.79 8.64 -4.62
N THR A 192 -15.94 9.96 -4.73
CA THR A 192 -15.07 10.82 -5.56
C THR A 192 -14.28 11.84 -4.73
N ASP A 193 -14.27 11.68 -3.40
CA ASP A 193 -13.53 12.56 -2.51
C ASP A 193 -12.03 12.52 -2.82
N ARG A 194 -11.44 13.72 -2.98
CA ARG A 194 -10.02 13.94 -3.36
C ARG A 194 -9.57 13.23 -4.64
N ALA A 195 -10.50 12.83 -5.52
CA ALA A 195 -10.20 12.06 -6.73
C ALA A 195 -9.17 12.75 -7.64
N ALA A 196 -9.32 14.06 -7.88
CA ALA A 196 -8.40 14.83 -8.71
C ALA A 196 -6.97 14.89 -8.13
N ASP A 197 -6.83 15.03 -6.81
CA ASP A 197 -5.52 15.05 -6.15
C ASP A 197 -4.83 13.69 -6.27
N ILE A 198 -5.56 12.59 -5.97
CA ILE A 198 -5.03 11.23 -6.05
C ILE A 198 -4.65 10.89 -7.49
N ALA A 199 -5.47 11.27 -8.47
CA ALA A 199 -5.13 11.12 -9.88
C ALA A 199 -3.87 11.92 -10.27
N GLY A 200 -3.70 13.11 -9.71
CA GLY A 200 -2.48 13.91 -9.85
C GLY A 200 -1.24 13.18 -9.32
N TYR A 201 -1.34 12.54 -8.15
CA TYR A 201 -0.26 11.71 -7.62
C TYR A 201 -0.02 10.46 -8.47
N ALA A 202 -1.08 9.78 -8.92
CA ALA A 202 -0.97 8.59 -9.75
C ALA A 202 -0.22 8.87 -11.06
N ARG A 203 -0.54 9.98 -11.75
CA ARG A 203 0.20 10.41 -12.95
C ARG A 203 1.69 10.63 -12.69
N ARG A 204 2.05 11.21 -11.54
CA ARG A 204 3.46 11.43 -11.17
C ARG A 204 4.17 10.12 -10.85
N PHE A 205 3.52 9.20 -10.14
CA PHE A 205 4.05 7.85 -9.92
C PHE A 205 4.19 7.07 -11.22
N GLU A 206 3.23 7.14 -12.14
CA GLU A 206 3.32 6.47 -13.45
C GLU A 206 4.49 7.02 -14.27
N ALA A 207 4.66 8.35 -14.31
CA ALA A 207 5.80 8.98 -14.97
C ALA A 207 7.13 8.51 -14.38
N ALA A 208 7.21 8.37 -13.05
CA ALA A 208 8.40 7.85 -12.39
C ALA A 208 8.67 6.36 -12.68
N LEU A 209 7.64 5.51 -12.68
CA LEU A 209 7.75 4.10 -13.04
C LEU A 209 8.21 3.96 -14.51
N THR A 210 7.70 4.83 -15.39
CA THR A 210 8.14 4.93 -16.78
C THR A 210 9.61 5.35 -16.90
N ALA A 211 10.04 6.36 -16.14
CA ALA A 211 11.43 6.80 -16.09
C ALA A 211 12.38 5.71 -15.56
N GLY A 212 11.89 4.86 -14.65
CA GLY A 212 12.57 3.66 -14.18
C GLY A 212 12.52 2.47 -15.15
N GLY A 213 11.91 2.63 -16.34
CA GLY A 213 11.90 1.61 -17.39
C GLY A 213 10.86 0.50 -17.22
N MET A 214 9.91 0.63 -16.29
CA MET A 214 8.84 -0.37 -16.12
C MET A 214 7.90 -0.34 -17.34
N PRO A 215 7.53 -1.47 -17.97
CA PRO A 215 6.61 -1.50 -19.12
C PRO A 215 5.16 -1.23 -18.69
N LEU A 216 4.27 -0.90 -19.64
CA LEU A 216 2.86 -0.58 -19.37
C LEU A 216 2.07 -1.76 -18.79
N THR A 217 2.29 -2.96 -19.34
CA THR A 217 1.61 -4.17 -18.88
C THR A 217 2.54 -5.37 -19.05
N ALA A 218 2.54 -6.27 -18.07
CA ALA A 218 3.14 -7.59 -18.20
C ALA A 218 2.13 -8.70 -17.94
N ALA A 219 2.16 -9.75 -18.77
CA ALA A 219 1.32 -10.93 -18.58
C ALA A 219 1.83 -11.71 -17.37
N ARG A 220 0.93 -12.03 -16.43
CA ARG A 220 1.24 -12.94 -15.33
C ARG A 220 1.18 -14.37 -15.90
N LEU A 221 2.27 -15.14 -15.78
CA LEU A 221 2.27 -16.53 -16.23
C LEU A 221 1.24 -17.34 -15.41
N PRO A 222 0.42 -18.21 -16.05
CA PRO A 222 -0.67 -18.94 -15.39
C PRO A 222 -0.28 -19.84 -14.21
N ALA A 223 1.01 -20.12 -14.01
CA ALA A 223 1.49 -20.87 -12.85
C ALA A 223 1.44 -20.07 -11.52
N ALA A 224 1.12 -18.77 -11.57
CA ALA A 224 1.20 -17.85 -10.43
C ALA A 224 -0.13 -17.65 -9.66
N LEU A 225 -1.07 -18.60 -9.78
CA LEU A 225 -2.10 -18.88 -8.76
C LEU A 225 -1.61 -19.90 -7.72
N GLY A 226 -0.29 -20.19 -7.69
CA GLY A 226 0.33 -21.01 -6.64
C GLY A 226 -0.20 -20.56 -5.28
N ALA A 227 -0.65 -21.55 -4.49
CA ALA A 227 -1.32 -21.41 -3.20
C ALA A 227 -0.81 -20.19 -2.40
N PRO A 228 -1.69 -19.48 -1.66
CA PRO A 228 -1.30 -18.31 -0.90
C PRO A 228 0.02 -18.59 -0.19
N ALA A 229 0.99 -17.68 -0.35
CA ALA A 229 2.29 -17.82 0.28
C ALA A 229 2.06 -18.20 1.74
N SER A 230 2.55 -19.37 2.14
CA SER A 230 2.42 -19.85 3.52
C SER A 230 2.85 -18.74 4.47
N PRO A 231 2.24 -18.57 5.65
CA PRO A 231 2.70 -17.61 6.65
C PRO A 231 4.23 -17.66 6.89
N ALA A 232 4.84 -18.84 6.70
CA ALA A 232 6.29 -19.03 6.75
C ALA A 232 7.08 -18.32 5.63
N ALA A 233 6.53 -18.22 4.42
CA ALA A 233 7.16 -17.50 3.30
C ALA A 233 7.08 -15.97 3.48
N VAL A 234 6.01 -15.48 4.09
CA VAL A 234 5.87 -14.06 4.48
C VAL A 234 6.78 -13.73 5.68
N ALA A 235 6.95 -14.67 6.62
CA ALA A 235 7.92 -14.56 7.71
C ALA A 235 9.39 -14.56 7.21
N ALA A 236 9.70 -15.30 6.14
CA ALA A 236 11.05 -15.32 5.55
C ALA A 236 11.43 -14.02 4.83
N LEU A 237 10.45 -13.28 4.30
CA LEU A 237 10.66 -11.95 3.68
C LEU A 237 10.76 -10.81 4.71
N THR A 238 10.35 -11.05 5.96
CA THR A 238 10.39 -10.08 7.06
C THR A 238 11.54 -10.35 8.05
N ALA A 239 12.25 -11.48 7.89
CA ALA A 239 13.49 -11.72 8.60
C ALA A 239 14.60 -10.79 8.09
N PRO A 240 15.36 -10.12 8.98
CA PRO A 240 16.57 -9.42 8.57
C PRO A 240 17.53 -10.43 7.90
N PRO A 241 18.33 -10.01 6.92
CA PRO A 241 19.23 -10.92 6.21
C PRO A 241 20.16 -11.63 7.20
N THR A 242 19.91 -12.92 7.42
CA THR A 242 20.85 -13.80 8.10
C THR A 242 21.98 -14.11 7.12
N GLY A 243 22.97 -13.22 7.05
CA GLY A 243 24.15 -13.43 6.22
C GLY A 243 24.87 -12.17 5.76
N LEU A 244 25.33 -11.35 6.69
CA LEU A 244 26.61 -10.61 6.68
C LEU A 244 26.65 -9.71 7.93
N ALA A 245 26.74 -10.35 9.09
CA ALA A 245 27.29 -9.70 10.26
C ALA A 245 28.77 -9.44 9.99
N GLY A 246 29.12 -8.22 9.59
CA GLY A 246 30.53 -7.86 9.35
C GLY A 246 30.75 -6.56 8.59
N LEU A 247 30.25 -5.43 9.11
CA LEU A 247 30.82 -4.08 8.94
C LEU A 247 30.00 -3.11 9.85
N VAL A 248 30.11 -3.23 11.18
CA VAL A 248 30.93 -2.31 11.99
C VAL A 248 30.54 -0.84 11.71
N TYR A 249 29.58 -0.25 12.41
CA TYR A 249 29.75 0.31 13.77
C TYR A 249 31.23 0.61 14.15
N ALA A 250 31.93 1.47 13.41
CA ALA A 250 33.14 2.13 13.89
C ALA A 250 33.43 3.44 13.13
N VAL A 251 32.65 4.49 13.36
CA VAL A 251 33.04 5.89 13.02
C VAL A 251 32.81 6.88 14.18
N ARG A 252 32.50 6.42 15.40
CA ARG A 252 32.44 7.33 16.57
C ARG A 252 33.12 6.76 17.81
N ARG A 253 34.45 6.70 17.77
CA ARG A 253 35.34 6.89 18.94
C ARG A 253 36.79 6.91 18.46
N ASN A 254 37.28 8.09 18.11
CA ASN A 254 38.70 8.47 18.15
C ASN A 254 38.84 9.98 17.94
N MET A 255 38.26 10.76 18.86
CA MET A 255 38.67 12.14 19.13
C MET A 255 38.50 12.41 20.62
N GLN A 256 39.46 11.90 21.40
CA GLN A 256 39.86 12.46 22.69
C GLN A 256 41.08 11.67 23.16
N LYS A 257 42.26 12.15 22.73
CA LYS A 257 43.57 12.06 23.40
C LYS A 257 44.53 12.91 22.56
N GLY A 258 44.78 14.14 23.01
CA GLY A 258 45.70 15.07 22.39
C GLY A 258 45.43 16.50 22.86
N LEU A 259 46.04 16.84 24.00
CA LEU A 259 46.05 18.11 24.75
C LEU A 259 44.84 18.37 25.65
#